data_AF-A0A7I8IRX4-F1
#
_entry.id   AF-A0A7I8IRX4-F1
#
_cell.length_a   1.000
_cell.length_b   1.000
_cell.length_c   1.000
_cell.angle_alpha   90.00
_cell.angle_beta   90.00
_cell.angle_gamma   90.00
#
_symmetry.space_group_name_H-M   'P 1'
#
loop_
_entity.id
_entity.type
_entity.pdbx_description
1 polymer ?
#
loop_
_entity_poly.entity_id
_entity_poly.type
_entity_poly.pdbx_seq_one_letter_code
_entity_poly.pdbx_strand_id
1 'polypeptide(L)'
;MTTRLKLSKRSIEPLVDATAYRSIMGSLRYLVNTRDFTLMSRGPAKRELVEDKVVWITGASRGIGEVLAKQFAALGAKLILSARNVAELGRVRSSSISLCPPLVPSPRFTVGKHAPAGVEILPLDLVSGERYLKAAVDKAEAFFSGAGVDYMIHNAAYEHPKRRSSFLATLNTDVLGTAILTKLLVPHMLRRGKGHFVVVGEESPRFVLSVHLLILQE
;
A
#
# COMPACT_ATOMS: atom_id res chain seq x y z
N MET A 1 -47.90 -24.80 38.42
CA MET A 1 -46.77 -24.02 38.99
C MET A 1 -46.00 -23.41 37.84
N THR A 2 -46.23 -22.13 37.55
CA THR A 2 -45.68 -21.45 36.37
C THR A 2 -44.49 -20.60 36.83
N THR A 3 -43.27 -21.06 36.58
CA THR A 3 -42.05 -20.38 37.03
C THR A 3 -41.82 -19.11 36.19
N ARG A 4 -42.20 -17.94 36.72
CA ARG A 4 -41.84 -16.63 36.15
C ARG A 4 -40.34 -16.41 36.34
N LEU A 5 -39.58 -16.44 35.23
CA LEU A 5 -38.20 -15.92 35.18
C LEU A 5 -38.20 -14.42 35.48
N LYS A 6 -37.74 -14.04 36.67
CA LYS A 6 -37.46 -12.64 37.03
C LYS A 6 -36.08 -12.26 36.47
N LEU A 7 -36.05 -11.42 35.45
CA LEU A 7 -34.81 -10.80 34.99
C LEU A 7 -34.30 -9.79 36.04
N SER A 8 -33.16 -10.10 36.63
CA SER A 8 -32.45 -9.25 37.59
C SER A 8 -31.86 -8.03 36.90
N LYS A 9 -32.24 -6.81 37.32
CA LYS A 9 -31.66 -5.54 36.85
C LYS A 9 -30.30 -5.25 37.50
N ARG A 10 -29.33 -6.17 37.39
CA ARG A 10 -27.94 -5.93 37.81
C ARG A 10 -26.95 -6.68 36.91
N SER A 11 -26.62 -6.07 35.78
CA SER A 11 -25.36 -6.32 35.07
C SER A 11 -24.82 -4.95 34.62
N ILE A 12 -23.77 -4.49 35.29
CA ILE A 12 -23.10 -3.19 35.03
C ILE A 12 -21.96 -3.36 34.01
N GLU A 13 -21.79 -4.55 33.44
CA GLU A 13 -20.88 -4.74 32.31
C GLU A 13 -21.68 -4.65 31.00
N PRO A 14 -21.23 -3.84 30.02
CA PRO A 14 -21.91 -3.75 28.74
C PRO A 14 -21.91 -5.14 28.08
N LEU A 15 -23.09 -5.58 27.62
CA LEU A 15 -23.31 -6.89 26.99
C LEU A 15 -22.40 -7.14 25.77
N VAL A 16 -21.75 -6.10 25.26
CA VAL A 16 -20.79 -6.13 24.17
C VAL A 16 -19.66 -5.15 24.49
N ASP A 17 -18.41 -5.62 24.42
CA ASP A 17 -17.23 -4.76 24.52
C ASP A 17 -17.32 -3.62 23.50
N ALA A 18 -17.25 -2.38 23.98
CA ALA A 18 -17.35 -1.19 23.14
C ALA A 18 -16.23 -1.11 22.10
N THR A 19 -15.10 -1.81 22.30
CA THR A 19 -14.00 -1.90 21.33
C THR A 19 -14.36 -2.88 20.21
N ALA A 20 -14.82 -4.08 20.57
CA ALA A 20 -15.35 -5.06 19.63
C ALA A 20 -16.54 -4.50 18.81
N TYR A 21 -17.49 -3.83 19.46
CA TYR A 21 -18.63 -3.20 18.78
C TYR A 21 -18.18 -2.12 17.78
N ARG A 22 -17.22 -1.26 18.16
CA ARG A 22 -16.66 -0.25 17.25
C ARG A 22 -15.91 -0.87 16.08
N SER A 23 -15.20 -1.96 16.31
CA SER A 23 -14.49 -2.72 15.27
C SER A 23 -15.46 -3.38 14.28
N ILE A 24 -16.51 -4.04 14.79
CA ILE A 24 -17.54 -4.70 13.98
C ILE A 24 -18.35 -3.67 13.21
N MET A 25 -18.81 -2.59 13.85
CA MET A 25 -19.55 -1.53 13.17
C MET A 25 -18.68 -0.73 12.20
N GLY A 26 -17.38 -0.60 12.46
CA GLY A 26 -16.42 -0.04 11.52
C GLY A 26 -16.28 -0.91 10.27
N SER A 27 -16.12 -2.23 10.45
CA SER A 27 -16.00 -3.21 9.37
C SER A 27 -17.30 -3.36 8.57
N LEU A 28 -18.46 -3.35 9.24
CA LEU A 28 -19.75 -3.38 8.58
C LEU A 28 -19.97 -2.11 7.77
N ARG A 29 -19.64 -0.94 8.34
CA ARG A 29 -19.73 0.36 7.65
C ARG A 29 -18.78 0.43 6.45
N TYR A 30 -17.58 -0.15 6.56
CA TYR A 30 -16.65 -0.34 5.44
C TYR A 30 -17.29 -1.18 4.33
N LEU A 31 -17.93 -2.30 4.68
CA LEU A 31 -18.64 -3.19 3.73
C LEU A 31 -19.76 -2.47 2.97
N VAL A 32 -20.62 -1.72 3.66
CA VAL A 32 -21.79 -1.07 3.01
C VAL A 32 -21.43 0.20 2.25
N ASN A 33 -20.39 0.94 2.66
CA ASN A 33 -20.02 2.19 2.00
C ASN A 33 -19.16 1.99 0.74
N THR A 34 -18.35 0.94 0.69
CA THR A 34 -17.41 0.73 -0.42
C THR A 34 -18.09 0.23 -1.69
N ARG A 35 -19.27 -0.43 -1.61
CA ARG A 35 -20.01 -1.05 -2.74
C ARG A 35 -19.18 -1.93 -3.70
N ASP A 36 -17.90 -2.13 -3.44
CA ASP A 36 -16.98 -2.96 -4.20
C ASP A 36 -16.73 -4.27 -3.46
N PHE A 37 -17.78 -5.09 -3.41
CA PHE A 37 -17.68 -6.47 -2.92
C PHE A 37 -16.79 -7.36 -3.82
N THR A 38 -16.36 -6.84 -4.97
CA THR A 38 -15.53 -7.57 -5.94
C THR A 38 -14.19 -7.96 -5.32
N LEU A 39 -13.59 -7.10 -4.49
CA LEU A 39 -12.34 -7.41 -3.78
C LEU A 39 -12.52 -8.50 -2.71
N MET A 40 -13.68 -8.57 -2.04
CA MET A 40 -13.97 -9.63 -1.06
C MET A 40 -14.32 -10.97 -1.72
N SER A 41 -14.83 -10.93 -2.95
CA SER A 41 -15.10 -12.13 -3.76
C SER A 41 -13.85 -12.72 -4.41
N ARG A 42 -12.77 -11.94 -4.51
CA ARG A 42 -11.48 -12.39 -5.02
C ARG A 42 -10.73 -13.04 -3.87
N GLY A 43 -10.42 -14.34 -4.02
CA GLY A 43 -9.61 -15.09 -3.07
C GLY A 43 -8.21 -14.47 -2.84
N PRO A 44 -7.36 -15.08 -2.01
CA PRO A 44 -6.06 -14.53 -1.67
C PRO A 44 -5.24 -14.21 -2.92
N ALA A 45 -4.44 -13.13 -2.87
CA ALA A 45 -3.58 -12.71 -3.97
C ALA A 45 -2.71 -13.89 -4.43
N LYS A 46 -2.75 -14.21 -5.73
CA LYS A 46 -1.96 -15.30 -6.29
C LYS A 46 -0.49 -14.91 -6.28
N ARG A 47 0.31 -15.60 -5.47
CA ARG A 47 1.76 -15.40 -5.33
C ARG A 47 2.47 -15.35 -6.69
N GLU A 48 2.09 -16.25 -7.60
CA GLU A 48 2.62 -16.38 -8.97
C GLU A 48 2.56 -15.08 -9.80
N LEU A 49 1.61 -14.17 -9.51
CA LEU A 49 1.48 -12.91 -10.25
C LEU A 49 2.52 -11.87 -9.83
N VAL A 50 3.08 -12.00 -8.62
CA VAL A 50 3.89 -10.96 -7.97
C VAL A 50 5.29 -11.45 -7.61
N GLU A 51 5.48 -12.75 -7.48
CA GLU A 51 6.79 -13.35 -7.24
C GLU A 51 7.79 -12.94 -8.34
N ASP A 52 9.01 -12.62 -7.93
CA ASP A 52 10.12 -12.13 -8.78
C ASP A 52 9.90 -10.77 -9.48
N LYS A 53 8.71 -10.18 -9.37
CA LYS A 53 8.39 -8.86 -9.93
C LYS A 53 9.07 -7.74 -9.16
N VAL A 54 9.43 -6.68 -9.86
CA VAL A 54 9.96 -5.45 -9.24
C VAL A 54 8.80 -4.50 -8.95
N VAL A 55 8.56 -4.24 -7.67
CA VAL A 55 7.51 -3.34 -7.18
C VAL A 55 8.15 -2.10 -6.58
N TRP A 56 7.87 -0.94 -7.16
CA TRP A 56 8.32 0.35 -6.65
C TRP A 56 7.19 1.05 -5.90
N ILE A 57 7.41 1.37 -4.62
CA ILE A 57 6.41 1.95 -3.73
C ILE A 57 6.85 3.33 -3.27
N THR A 58 6.02 4.35 -3.55
CA THR A 58 6.17 5.70 -2.99
C THR A 58 5.42 5.83 -1.66
N GLY A 59 5.94 6.62 -0.73
CA GLY A 59 5.36 6.74 0.61
C GLY A 59 5.54 5.48 1.46
N ALA A 60 6.56 4.67 1.17
CA ALA A 60 6.76 3.36 1.80
C ALA A 60 7.23 3.41 3.27
N SER A 61 7.51 4.60 3.81
CA SER A 61 8.08 4.76 5.15
C SER A 61 7.09 4.50 6.31
N ARG A 62 5.78 4.51 6.05
CA ARG A 62 4.73 4.33 7.08
C ARG A 62 3.37 3.97 6.47
N GLY A 63 2.39 3.70 7.33
CA GLY A 63 0.98 3.57 6.95
C GLY A 63 0.73 2.46 5.93
N ILE A 64 -0.11 2.74 4.94
CA ILE A 64 -0.47 1.79 3.88
C ILE A 64 0.77 1.36 3.09
N GLY A 65 1.67 2.29 2.75
CA GLY A 65 2.90 1.99 2.01
C GLY A 65 3.81 0.99 2.73
N GLU A 66 3.95 1.12 4.06
CA GLU A 66 4.70 0.14 4.87
C GLU A 66 4.03 -1.24 4.86
N VAL A 67 2.70 -1.30 5.00
CA VAL A 67 1.96 -2.57 4.97
C VAL A 67 2.09 -3.23 3.60
N LEU A 68 1.93 -2.48 2.52
CA LEU A 68 2.11 -2.96 1.15
C LEU A 68 3.52 -3.51 0.94
N ALA A 69 4.56 -2.80 1.40
CA ALA A 69 5.94 -3.27 1.31
C ALA A 69 6.11 -4.63 2.00
N LYS A 70 5.57 -4.81 3.22
CA LYS A 70 5.66 -6.10 3.94
C LYS A 70 4.89 -7.22 3.23
N GLN A 71 3.70 -6.94 2.69
CA GLN A 71 2.91 -7.93 1.96
C GLN A 71 3.60 -8.37 0.65
N PHE A 72 4.09 -7.41 -0.14
CA PHE A 72 4.82 -7.73 -1.38
C PHE A 72 6.13 -8.47 -1.11
N ALA A 73 6.85 -8.12 -0.03
CA ALA A 73 8.02 -8.89 0.40
C ALA A 73 7.65 -10.35 0.71
N ALA A 74 6.59 -10.58 1.50
CA ALA A 74 6.12 -11.93 1.84
C ALA A 74 5.69 -12.75 0.62
N LEU A 75 5.16 -12.09 -0.42
CA LEU A 75 4.82 -12.71 -1.70
C LEU A 75 6.04 -12.98 -2.59
N GLY A 76 7.25 -12.60 -2.18
CA GLY A 76 8.48 -12.86 -2.93
C GLY A 76 8.74 -11.87 -4.07
N ALA A 77 8.24 -10.64 -3.97
CA ALA A 77 8.60 -9.56 -4.87
C ALA A 77 9.98 -8.97 -4.53
N LYS A 78 10.60 -8.30 -5.52
CA LYS A 78 11.72 -7.37 -5.31
C LYS A 78 11.14 -5.98 -5.11
N LEU A 79 11.64 -5.23 -4.13
CA LEU A 79 11.04 -3.96 -3.72
C LEU A 79 12.00 -2.80 -3.93
N ILE A 80 11.45 -1.68 -4.38
CA ILE A 80 12.10 -0.37 -4.31
C ILE A 80 11.24 0.49 -3.38
N LEU A 81 11.80 0.91 -2.26
CA LEU A 81 11.09 1.69 -1.25
C LEU A 81 11.50 3.16 -1.32
N SER A 82 10.52 4.03 -1.55
CA SER A 82 10.74 5.46 -1.72
C SER A 82 9.92 6.30 -0.76
N ALA A 83 10.61 7.21 -0.08
CA ALA A 83 10.07 8.27 0.76
C ALA A 83 11.17 9.31 1.04
N ARG A 84 10.79 10.41 1.69
CA ARG A 84 11.73 11.46 2.13
C ARG A 84 12.56 11.04 3.34
N ASN A 85 12.00 10.23 4.24
CA ASN A 85 12.67 9.81 5.47
C ASN A 85 13.40 8.47 5.26
N VAL A 86 14.71 8.53 5.03
CA VAL A 86 15.56 7.35 4.78
C VAL A 86 15.68 6.45 6.00
N ALA A 87 15.68 7.02 7.21
CA ALA A 87 15.78 6.24 8.45
C ALA A 87 14.55 5.32 8.62
N GLU A 88 13.35 5.85 8.37
CA GLU A 88 12.12 5.06 8.39
C GLU A 88 12.07 4.00 7.29
N LEU A 89 12.58 4.30 6.09
CA LEU A 89 12.73 3.29 5.03
C LEU A 89 13.66 2.15 5.46
N GLY A 90 14.75 2.47 6.17
CA GLY A 90 15.63 1.48 6.79
C GLY A 90 14.90 0.60 7.79
N ARG A 91 14.07 1.20 8.67
CA ARG A 91 13.23 0.45 9.61
C ARG A 91 12.25 -0.47 8.88
N VAL A 92 11.58 0.02 7.83
CA VAL A 92 10.62 -0.78 7.05
C VAL A 92 11.33 -1.92 6.33
N ARG A 93 12.50 -1.68 5.72
CA ARG A 93 13.33 -2.71 5.12
C ARG A 93 13.66 -3.80 6.14
N SER A 94 14.17 -3.45 7.32
CA SER A 94 14.46 -4.42 8.39
C SER A 94 13.20 -5.13 8.89
N SER A 95 12.09 -4.42 9.01
CA SER A 95 10.81 -4.98 9.45
C SER A 95 10.18 -5.92 8.43
N SER A 96 10.46 -5.74 7.13
CA SER A 96 10.00 -6.65 6.07
C SER A 96 10.69 -8.02 6.12
N ILE A 97 11.83 -8.11 6.82
CA ILE A 97 12.54 -9.36 7.14
C ILE A 97 11.82 -10.09 8.28
N SER A 98 11.33 -9.33 9.26
CA SER A 98 10.64 -9.86 10.43
C SER A 98 9.17 -10.09 10.11
N LEU A 99 8.90 -11.28 9.56
CA LEU A 99 7.59 -11.91 9.35
C LEU A 99 6.38 -11.10 9.88
N CYS A 100 5.67 -10.43 8.97
CA CYS A 100 4.38 -9.83 9.32
C CYS A 100 3.34 -10.96 9.40
N PRO A 101 2.55 -11.10 10.49
CA PRO A 101 1.37 -11.96 10.44
C PRO A 101 0.51 -11.49 9.27
N PRO A 102 0.16 -12.34 8.31
CA PRO A 102 -0.65 -11.91 7.19
C PRO A 102 -2.03 -11.46 7.72
N LEU A 103 -2.61 -10.41 7.13
CA LEU A 103 -3.98 -10.00 7.40
C LEU A 103 -5.01 -11.08 6.97
N VAL A 104 -4.54 -12.11 6.25
CA VAL A 104 -5.32 -13.24 5.75
C VAL A 104 -4.62 -14.55 6.10
N PRO A 105 -5.27 -15.53 6.76
CA PRO A 105 -4.65 -16.81 7.05
C PRO A 105 -4.21 -17.50 5.75
N SER A 106 -2.91 -17.73 5.58
CA SER A 106 -2.37 -18.53 4.48
C SER A 106 -1.33 -19.51 5.00
N PRO A 107 -1.46 -20.82 4.69
CA PRO A 107 -0.66 -21.90 5.28
C PRO A 107 0.81 -21.95 4.83
N ARG A 108 1.30 -20.94 4.08
CA ARG A 108 2.66 -20.89 3.55
C ARG A 108 3.24 -19.49 3.70
N PHE A 109 3.55 -19.12 4.93
CA PHE A 109 4.28 -17.89 5.22
C PHE A 109 5.77 -18.21 5.30
N THR A 110 6.48 -17.94 4.19
CA THR A 110 7.93 -18.11 4.08
C THR A 110 8.59 -16.74 4.10
N VAL A 111 9.81 -16.67 4.63
CA VAL A 111 10.70 -15.52 4.40
C VAL A 111 10.68 -15.24 2.90
N GLY A 112 10.33 -14.00 2.53
CA GLY A 112 10.16 -13.61 1.14
C GLY A 112 11.36 -14.04 0.30
N LYS A 113 11.12 -14.65 -0.87
CA LYS A 113 12.16 -15.24 -1.74
C LYS A 113 13.41 -14.37 -1.91
N HIS A 114 13.22 -13.04 -1.97
CA HIS A 114 14.31 -12.08 -2.11
C HIS A 114 14.62 -11.27 -0.85
N ALA A 115 13.80 -11.29 0.21
CA ALA A 115 14.07 -10.47 1.39
C ALA A 115 15.24 -11.07 2.21
N PRO A 116 16.21 -10.26 2.71
CA PRO A 116 16.35 -8.80 2.59
C PRO A 116 17.09 -8.28 1.34
N ALA A 117 17.78 -9.16 0.60
CA ALA A 117 18.69 -8.77 -0.49
C ALA A 117 17.96 -8.09 -1.68
N GLY A 118 16.66 -8.34 -1.83
CA GLY A 118 15.79 -7.83 -2.89
C GLY A 118 15.00 -6.59 -2.51
N VAL A 119 15.37 -5.87 -1.45
CA VAL A 119 14.70 -4.63 -1.04
C VAL A 119 15.69 -3.48 -1.16
N GLU A 120 15.48 -2.57 -2.10
CA GLU A 120 16.33 -1.39 -2.30
C GLU A 120 15.67 -0.13 -1.74
N ILE A 121 16.48 0.77 -1.18
CA ILE A 121 16.02 2.08 -0.68
C ILE A 121 16.37 3.13 -1.72
N LEU A 122 15.37 3.87 -2.17
CA LEU A 122 15.52 4.95 -3.12
C LEU A 122 14.88 6.23 -2.54
N PRO A 123 15.66 7.11 -1.90
CA PRO A 123 15.16 8.38 -1.38
C PRO A 123 14.49 9.17 -2.50
N LEU A 124 13.27 9.65 -2.26
CA LEU A 124 12.48 10.33 -3.27
C LEU A 124 11.62 11.41 -2.64
N ASP A 125 11.68 12.60 -3.24
CA ASP A 125 10.73 13.67 -3.02
C ASP A 125 10.00 13.97 -4.32
N LEU A 126 8.68 13.79 -4.33
CA LEU A 126 7.85 13.95 -5.52
C LEU A 126 7.78 15.39 -6.02
N VAL A 127 8.12 16.37 -5.16
CA VAL A 127 8.15 17.79 -5.51
C VAL A 127 9.57 18.30 -5.83
N SER A 128 10.57 17.41 -5.93
CA SER A 128 11.96 17.80 -6.22
C SER A 128 12.17 18.31 -7.67
N GLY A 129 11.21 18.07 -8.57
CA GLY A 129 11.25 18.49 -9.97
C GLY A 129 11.70 17.39 -10.93
N GLU A 130 11.35 17.55 -12.21
CA GLU A 130 11.45 16.50 -13.24
C GLU A 130 12.87 15.94 -13.41
N ARG A 131 13.92 16.77 -13.28
CA ARG A 131 15.32 16.31 -13.38
C ARG A 131 15.68 15.28 -12.31
N TYR A 132 15.29 15.52 -11.05
CA TYR A 132 15.59 14.62 -9.95
C TYR A 132 14.72 13.37 -10.00
N LEU A 133 13.45 13.51 -10.39
CA LEU A 133 12.56 12.37 -10.63
C LEU A 133 13.09 11.48 -11.76
N LYS A 134 13.61 12.07 -12.84
CA LYS A 134 14.23 11.31 -13.93
C LYS A 134 15.43 10.51 -13.44
N ALA A 135 16.33 11.13 -12.66
CA ALA A 135 17.47 10.42 -12.09
C ALA A 135 17.03 9.27 -11.16
N ALA A 136 15.93 9.45 -10.41
CA ALA A 136 15.37 8.39 -9.59
C ALA A 136 14.79 7.24 -10.44
N VAL A 137 14.10 7.53 -11.55
CA VAL A 137 13.61 6.52 -12.51
C VAL A 137 14.79 5.75 -13.12
N ASP A 138 15.80 6.46 -13.62
CA ASP A 138 16.99 5.82 -14.21
C ASP A 138 17.67 4.87 -13.19
N LYS A 139 17.75 5.29 -11.92
CA LYS A 139 18.29 4.46 -10.83
C LYS A 139 17.39 3.27 -10.48
N ALA A 140 16.08 3.48 -10.41
CA ALA A 140 15.10 2.42 -10.13
C ALA A 140 15.16 1.33 -11.21
N GLU A 141 15.27 1.75 -12.47
CA GLU A 141 15.37 0.87 -13.63
C GLU A 141 16.68 0.08 -13.68
N ALA A 142 17.77 0.66 -13.18
CA ALA A 142 19.08 0.00 -13.10
C ALA A 142 19.17 -1.04 -11.97
N PHE A 143 18.30 -0.98 -10.96
CA PHE A 143 18.29 -1.98 -9.89
C PHE A 143 17.98 -3.38 -10.41
N PHE A 144 18.36 -4.39 -9.61
CA PHE A 144 18.14 -5.80 -9.91
C PHE A 144 18.64 -6.21 -11.30
N SER A 145 19.83 -5.73 -11.66
CA SER A 145 20.50 -5.99 -12.94
C SER A 145 19.69 -5.53 -14.16
N GLY A 146 18.99 -4.39 -14.04
CA GLY A 146 18.20 -3.85 -15.15
C GLY A 146 16.88 -4.57 -15.40
N ALA A 147 16.36 -5.33 -14.42
CA ALA A 147 15.09 -6.04 -14.56
C ALA A 147 13.92 -5.09 -14.88
N GLY A 148 14.03 -3.83 -14.46
CA GLY A 148 13.04 -2.79 -14.67
C GLY A 148 11.83 -2.91 -13.73
N VAL A 149 11.08 -1.82 -13.56
CA VAL A 149 9.94 -1.75 -12.62
C VAL A 149 8.68 -2.35 -13.24
N ASP A 150 8.19 -3.47 -12.72
CA ASP A 150 6.94 -4.11 -13.19
C ASP A 150 5.69 -3.42 -12.63
N TYR A 151 5.71 -3.03 -11.34
CA TYR A 151 4.59 -2.36 -10.67
C TYR A 151 5.06 -1.05 -10.05
N MET A 152 4.37 0.04 -10.37
CA MET A 152 4.57 1.34 -9.75
C MET A 152 3.38 1.68 -8.87
N ILE A 153 3.61 1.73 -7.56
CA ILE A 153 2.61 2.03 -6.54
C ILE A 153 2.75 3.51 -6.14
N HIS A 154 1.85 4.34 -6.64
CA HIS A 154 1.69 5.74 -6.26
C HIS A 154 0.87 5.81 -4.98
N ASN A 155 1.55 5.70 -3.84
CA ASN A 155 0.96 5.74 -2.50
C ASN A 155 1.39 6.97 -1.69
N ALA A 156 2.43 7.69 -2.09
CA ALA A 156 2.81 8.92 -1.39
C ALA A 156 1.68 9.96 -1.49
N ALA A 157 1.22 10.41 -0.33
CA ALA A 157 0.28 11.50 -0.18
C ALA A 157 0.82 12.58 0.76
N TYR A 158 0.45 13.83 0.52
CA TYR A 158 0.75 14.95 1.39
C TYR A 158 -0.25 15.01 2.55
N GLU A 159 0.16 14.49 3.71
CA GLU A 159 -0.61 14.57 4.96
C GLU A 159 -0.01 15.62 5.91
N HIS A 160 -0.81 16.60 6.33
CA HIS A 160 -0.44 17.58 7.36
C HIS A 160 -1.24 17.36 8.66
N PRO A 161 -0.60 16.97 9.78
CA PRO A 161 -1.31 16.52 10.98
C PRO A 161 -2.12 17.59 11.75
N LYS A 162 -2.03 18.89 11.43
CA LYS A 162 -2.53 19.96 12.32
C LYS A 162 -3.17 21.20 11.67
N ARG A 163 -3.34 21.25 10.34
CA ARG A 163 -3.99 22.39 9.65
C ARG A 163 -4.62 21.89 8.35
N ARG A 164 -5.63 22.62 7.83
CA ARG A 164 -6.12 22.48 6.45
C ARG A 164 -4.91 22.24 5.55
N SER A 165 -4.85 21.07 4.91
CA SER A 165 -3.78 20.76 3.96
C SER A 165 -3.71 21.91 2.96
N SER A 166 -2.49 22.38 2.66
CA SER A 166 -2.33 23.34 1.57
C SER A 166 -2.77 22.63 0.29
N PHE A 167 -3.90 23.05 -0.27
CA PHE A 167 -4.45 22.46 -1.49
C PHE A 167 -3.39 22.34 -2.59
N LEU A 168 -2.56 23.38 -2.75
CA LEU A 168 -1.47 23.38 -3.71
C LEU A 168 -0.38 22.36 -3.37
N ALA A 169 -0.07 22.14 -2.08
CA ALA A 169 0.92 21.13 -1.70
C ALA A 169 0.41 19.70 -1.95
N THR A 170 -0.88 19.46 -1.72
CA THR A 170 -1.57 18.21 -2.08
C THR A 170 -1.56 18.00 -3.59
N LEU A 171 -1.96 19.00 -4.38
CA LEU A 171 -1.91 18.90 -5.85
C LEU A 171 -0.49 18.66 -6.36
N ASN A 172 0.50 19.39 -5.84
CA ASN A 172 1.88 19.27 -6.27
C ASN A 172 2.45 17.87 -5.99
N THR A 173 2.13 17.30 -4.83
CA THR A 173 2.67 16.00 -4.42
C THR A 173 1.88 14.86 -5.07
N ASP A 174 0.57 14.82 -4.81
CA ASP A 174 -0.27 13.64 -5.03
C ASP A 174 -0.68 13.51 -6.50
N VAL A 175 -0.79 14.65 -7.20
CA VAL A 175 -1.21 14.70 -8.61
C VAL A 175 -0.02 14.97 -9.52
N LEU A 176 0.63 16.13 -9.39
CA LEU A 176 1.70 16.53 -10.33
C LEU A 176 2.93 15.65 -10.20
N GLY A 177 3.41 15.41 -8.98
CA GLY A 177 4.56 14.53 -8.74
C GLY A 177 4.32 13.11 -9.27
N THR A 178 3.14 12.55 -8.98
CA THR A 178 2.67 11.25 -9.50
C THR A 178 2.62 11.22 -11.03
N ALA A 179 2.06 12.26 -11.66
CA ALA A 179 1.93 12.35 -13.12
C ALA A 179 3.30 12.46 -13.80
N ILE A 180 4.21 13.28 -13.28
CA ILE A 180 5.57 13.44 -13.81
C ILE A 180 6.33 12.12 -13.68
N LEU A 181 6.26 11.46 -12.52
CA LEU A 181 6.94 10.18 -12.30
C LEU A 181 6.40 9.10 -13.25
N THR A 182 5.09 9.07 -13.48
CA THR A 182 4.45 8.21 -14.48
C THR A 182 4.96 8.50 -15.88
N LYS A 183 4.93 9.77 -16.31
CA LYS A 183 5.42 10.23 -17.62
C LYS A 183 6.86 9.76 -17.88
N LEU A 184 7.72 9.82 -16.86
CA LEU A 184 9.12 9.42 -16.96
C LEU A 184 9.31 7.90 -17.00
N LEU A 185 8.48 7.13 -16.30
CA LEU A 185 8.60 5.67 -16.23
C LEU A 185 7.93 4.95 -17.42
N VAL A 186 6.86 5.50 -17.99
CA VAL A 186 6.10 4.91 -19.11
C VAL A 186 6.98 4.47 -20.27
N PRO A 187 7.95 5.26 -20.78
CA PRO A 187 8.81 4.84 -21.89
C PRO A 187 9.61 3.57 -21.58
N HIS A 188 9.98 3.34 -20.32
CA HIS A 188 10.69 2.11 -19.92
C HIS A 188 9.75 0.90 -19.94
N MET A 189 8.54 1.05 -19.39
CA MET A 189 7.53 0.00 -19.39
C MET A 189 7.11 -0.39 -20.81
N LEU A 190 6.89 0.60 -21.69
CA LEU A 190 6.54 0.37 -23.09
C LEU A 190 7.64 -0.38 -23.85
N ARG A 191 8.92 0.02 -23.69
CA ARG A 191 10.04 -0.70 -24.32
C ARG A 191 10.15 -2.16 -23.90
N ARG A 192 9.74 -2.49 -22.68
CA ARG A 192 9.73 -3.88 -22.19
C ARG A 192 8.43 -4.63 -22.51
N GLY A 193 7.42 -3.95 -23.04
CA GLY A 193 6.09 -4.53 -23.28
C GLY A 193 5.34 -4.93 -22.01
N LYS A 194 5.74 -4.41 -20.84
CA LYS A 194 5.11 -4.73 -19.55
C LYS A 194 5.29 -3.63 -18.51
N GLY A 195 4.23 -3.40 -17.75
CA GLY A 195 4.22 -2.49 -16.62
C GLY A 195 2.80 -2.19 -16.14
N HIS A 196 2.68 -1.93 -14.85
CA HIS A 196 1.41 -1.61 -14.21
C HIS A 196 1.57 -0.42 -13.28
N PHE A 197 0.65 0.54 -13.37
CA PHE A 197 0.53 1.62 -12.40
C PHE A 197 -0.64 1.32 -11.47
N VAL A 198 -0.40 1.49 -10.17
CA VAL A 198 -1.42 1.43 -9.12
C VAL A 198 -1.40 2.77 -8.41
N VAL A 199 -2.48 3.54 -8.56
CA VAL A 199 -2.65 4.79 -7.82
C VAL A 199 -3.49 4.52 -6.60
N VAL A 200 -2.98 4.89 -5.43
CA VAL A 200 -3.68 4.82 -4.15
C VAL A 200 -4.21 6.23 -3.85
N GLY A 201 -5.51 6.42 -4.02
CA GLY A 201 -6.19 7.69 -3.73
C GLY A 201 -7.21 7.58 -2.59
N GLU A 202 -7.55 8.72 -2.01
CA GLU A 202 -8.67 8.87 -1.07
C GLU A 202 -9.91 9.45 -1.79
N GLU A 203 -11.05 8.77 -1.70
CA GLU A 203 -12.36 9.40 -1.95
C GLU A 203 -13.00 9.78 -0.59
N SER A 204 -13.31 11.06 -0.38
CA SER A 204 -13.91 11.57 0.86
C SER A 204 -15.44 11.42 0.84
N PRO A 205 -16.13 11.04 1.95
CA PRO A 205 -15.78 11.35 3.34
C PRO A 205 -15.95 10.18 4.34
N ARG A 206 -15.43 8.98 4.07
CA ARG A 206 -15.25 7.87 5.04
C ARG A 206 -14.41 6.77 4.39
N PHE A 207 -13.09 7.00 4.32
CA PHE A 207 -12.02 6.07 3.90
C PHE A 207 -12.44 4.98 2.89
N VAL A 208 -12.48 5.36 1.60
CA VAL A 208 -12.53 4.41 0.49
C VAL A 208 -11.23 4.52 -0.29
N LEU A 209 -10.55 3.38 -0.43
CA LEU A 209 -9.32 3.21 -1.21
C LEU A 209 -9.73 2.88 -2.65
N SER A 210 -9.44 3.77 -3.60
CA SER A 210 -9.63 3.48 -5.02
C SER A 210 -8.29 3.12 -5.65
N VAL A 211 -8.13 1.86 -6.08
CA VAL A 211 -6.93 1.37 -6.79
C VAL A 211 -7.22 1.41 -8.28
N HIS A 212 -6.71 2.43 -8.97
CA HIS A 212 -6.78 2.50 -10.42
C HIS A 212 -5.57 1.75 -11.00
N LEU A 213 -5.85 0.59 -11.62
CA LEU A 213 -4.85 -0.18 -12.36
C LEU A 213 -4.85 0.28 -13.82
N LEU A 214 -3.87 1.10 -14.22
CA LEU A 214 -3.65 1.36 -15.63
C LEU A 214 -2.77 0.22 -16.18
N ILE A 215 -3.38 -0.65 -16.98
CA ILE A 215 -2.67 -1.71 -17.69
C ILE A 215 -2.28 -1.17 -19.06
N LEU A 216 -0.98 -1.10 -19.32
CA LEU A 216 -0.46 -0.93 -20.68
C LEU A 216 -0.41 -2.32 -21.31
N GLN A 217 -1.51 -2.75 -21.94
CA GLN A 217 -1.47 -3.83 -22.93
C GLN A 217 -1.77 -3.20 -24.29
N GLU A 218 -0.99 -3.58 -25.31
CA GLU A 218 -1.52 -3.63 -26.67
C GLU A 218 -2.43 -4.85 -26.83
#